data_AF-A0A1T5DZF3-F1
#
_entry.id   AF-A0A1T5DZF3-F1
#
_cell.length_a   1.000
_cell.length_b   1.000
_cell.length_c   1.000
_cell.angle_alpha   90.00
_cell.angle_beta   90.00
_cell.angle_gamma   90.00
#
_symmetry.space_group_name_H-M   'P 1'
#
loop_
_entity.id
_entity.type
_entity.pdbx_description
1 polymer ?
#
loop_
_entity_poly.entity_id
_entity_poly.type
_entity_poly.pdbx_seq_one_letter_code
_entity_poly.pdbx_strand_id
1 'polypeptide(L)'
;MKRAEYENKLNNLQNPYHRWIQEHEVQAYVTDPEARNNAEKSAFSGLSDQMACFEENYEVFLMPGAKVSELAHLMIKKHLKDLSFEELPDFIYGDEDVLDESGRHDPWFKPDWSPDALDYIYYPGSLTLVKRTISERVQEEPPAFQKGSKEFLRQCALKAESHLHIAEILSHTGENADYVFAGDKNSADEAGLTGFDPKITAVILSKDHPDLLETCVSSIRRSAEQEKVRLDIVVIDNGSSESNKQQYLALSEKYGYSYEHCESPFVYSALCNRGAAKAKDAEFLLFLNDDVEAPEGTAFLRQMASYAERKHVGAVGCKLLYPGGERIQHCGITLLRTGASHKLAGYTDDRDYYHGVNRGVHNCFAVTGACLMVTKEKFDRIHGFDEGLAIAYTDVDLCAGLLSEGLYNVCLSDTHLIHHESLSRKSDEINEGAFKRLASERAFFEEKYAAIIRNGDPWYSVNLTDTGLEYRVNVPDPEEECQIIDADALRESDRSEITADTFMKLREKPGKIMYSLESFRFCRSDACARENYYEIRGWAFCPGHHGYEYDPWILIRMGDTERAFPAVRLLRTDVPQVFSKERDLSLSGFILMIDKALLPNGDRTEIQIGLVKEGFFGGYKGCRTGWITAQEVN
;
A
#
# COMPACT_ATOMS: atom_id res chain seq x y z
N MET A 1 20.99 -19.62 -19.01
CA MET A 1 19.83 -20.33 -18.40
C MET A 1 19.46 -21.61 -19.18
N LYS A 2 18.96 -22.67 -18.51
CA LYS A 2 18.37 -23.87 -19.17
C LYS A 2 16.87 -23.68 -19.43
N ARG A 3 16.27 -24.44 -20.35
CA ARG A 3 14.84 -24.34 -20.68
C ARG A 3 13.90 -24.52 -19.47
N ALA A 4 14.13 -25.54 -18.65
CA ALA A 4 13.29 -25.80 -17.47
C ALA A 4 13.37 -24.65 -16.44
N GLU A 5 14.55 -24.03 -16.30
CA GLU A 5 14.77 -22.87 -15.44
C GLU A 5 14.02 -21.63 -15.98
N TYR A 6 14.03 -21.43 -17.29
CA TYR A 6 13.24 -20.39 -17.96
C TYR A 6 11.74 -20.59 -17.77
N GLU A 7 11.23 -21.79 -18.02
CA GLU A 7 9.80 -22.11 -17.87
C GLU A 7 9.35 -21.91 -16.41
N ASN A 8 10.17 -22.33 -15.44
CA ASN A 8 9.88 -22.12 -14.03
C ASN A 8 9.86 -20.62 -13.66
N LYS A 9 10.86 -19.85 -14.10
CA LYS A 9 10.92 -18.40 -13.84
C LYS A 9 9.73 -17.68 -14.49
N LEU A 10 9.38 -18.05 -15.73
CA LEU A 10 8.24 -17.46 -16.43
C LEU A 10 6.92 -17.76 -15.72
N ASN A 11 6.70 -19.02 -15.32
CA ASN A 11 5.49 -19.41 -14.59
C ASN A 11 5.36 -18.65 -13.26
N ASN A 12 6.45 -18.50 -12.51
CA ASN A 12 6.45 -17.75 -11.24
C ASN A 12 6.13 -16.26 -11.41
N LEU A 13 6.53 -15.67 -12.54
CA LEU A 13 6.23 -14.26 -12.85
C LEU A 13 4.81 -14.06 -13.36
N GLN A 14 4.28 -15.06 -14.09
CA GLN A 14 2.92 -15.04 -14.60
C GLN A 14 1.88 -15.44 -13.55
N ASN A 15 2.28 -16.22 -12.55
CA ASN A 15 1.45 -16.63 -11.42
C ASN A 15 2.20 -16.42 -10.10
N PRO A 16 2.26 -15.16 -9.60
CA PRO A 16 2.89 -14.83 -8.33
C PRO A 16 2.32 -15.63 -7.17
N TYR A 17 1.01 -15.90 -7.17
CA TYR A 17 0.41 -16.67 -6.09
C TYR A 17 0.91 -18.11 -6.04
N HIS A 18 1.09 -18.76 -7.18
CA HIS A 18 1.66 -20.11 -7.22
C HIS A 18 3.09 -20.14 -6.66
N ARG A 19 3.92 -19.12 -6.94
CA ARG A 19 5.25 -18.98 -6.32
C ARG A 19 5.12 -18.80 -4.81
N TRP A 20 4.20 -17.95 -4.35
CA TRP A 20 3.94 -17.74 -2.93
C TRP A 20 3.59 -19.05 -2.21
N ILE A 21 2.70 -19.88 -2.77
CA ILE A 21 2.34 -21.20 -2.22
C ILE A 21 3.57 -22.10 -2.07
N GLN A 22 4.45 -22.14 -3.09
CA GLN A 22 5.67 -22.96 -3.05
C GLN A 22 6.63 -22.51 -1.93
N GLU A 23 6.79 -21.20 -1.76
CA GLU A 23 7.72 -20.60 -0.80
C GLU A 23 7.20 -20.65 0.64
N HIS A 24 5.89 -20.46 0.86
CA HIS A 24 5.31 -20.25 2.19
C HIS A 24 4.63 -21.51 2.75
N GLU A 25 3.97 -22.31 1.91
CA GLU A 25 3.29 -23.52 2.38
C GLU A 25 4.15 -24.76 2.15
N VAL A 26 4.62 -24.98 0.91
CA VAL A 26 5.32 -26.24 0.55
C VAL A 26 6.69 -26.37 1.23
N GLN A 27 7.47 -25.29 1.34
CA GLN A 27 8.74 -25.36 2.07
C GLN A 27 8.55 -25.56 3.58
N ALA A 28 7.51 -24.95 4.18
CA ALA A 28 7.15 -25.20 5.57
C ALA A 28 6.79 -26.68 5.79
N TYR A 29 6.04 -27.28 4.86
CA TYR A 29 5.72 -28.70 4.85
C TYR A 29 6.94 -29.63 4.72
N VAL A 30 7.91 -29.28 3.86
CA VAL A 30 9.10 -30.11 3.62
C VAL A 30 10.06 -30.11 4.81
N THR A 31 10.08 -29.02 5.57
CA THR A 31 11.00 -28.81 6.69
C THR A 31 10.44 -29.28 8.05
N ASP A 32 9.13 -29.52 8.16
CA ASP A 32 8.47 -30.02 9.37
C ASP A 32 7.98 -31.49 9.24
N PRO A 33 8.62 -32.46 9.92
CA PRO A 33 8.23 -33.87 9.90
C PRO A 33 6.84 -34.16 10.48
N GLU A 34 6.33 -33.35 11.42
CA GLU A 34 4.97 -33.51 11.95
C GLU A 34 3.92 -33.04 10.94
N ALA A 35 4.18 -31.91 10.26
CA ALA A 35 3.30 -31.39 9.22
C ALA A 35 3.11 -32.40 8.08
N ARG A 36 4.20 -33.06 7.66
CA ARG A 36 4.18 -34.08 6.61
C ARG A 36 3.37 -35.34 7.01
N ASN A 37 3.57 -35.84 8.22
CA ASN A 37 2.89 -37.05 8.71
C ASN A 37 1.39 -36.79 8.99
N ASN A 38 1.02 -35.57 9.35
CA ASN A 38 -0.37 -35.18 9.56
C ASN A 38 -1.10 -34.83 8.26
N ALA A 39 -0.45 -34.23 7.26
CA ALA A 39 -1.02 -34.03 5.92
C ALA A 39 -1.34 -35.36 5.22
N GLU A 40 -0.42 -36.34 5.33
CA GLU A 40 -0.66 -37.70 4.82
C GLU A 40 -1.81 -38.42 5.54
N LYS A 41 -2.16 -38.03 6.77
CA LYS A 41 -3.34 -38.54 7.51
C LYS A 41 -4.61 -37.72 7.23
N SER A 42 -4.49 -36.41 7.07
CA SER A 42 -5.59 -35.45 6.91
C SER A 42 -6.23 -35.55 5.52
N ALA A 43 -5.46 -35.92 4.49
CA ALA A 43 -5.95 -36.27 3.16
C ALA A 43 -6.93 -37.46 3.16
N PHE A 44 -6.99 -38.23 4.25
CA PHE A 44 -7.86 -39.40 4.42
C PHE A 44 -8.96 -39.23 5.49
N SER A 45 -9.06 -38.07 6.17
CA SER A 45 -10.00 -37.84 7.27
C SER A 45 -10.98 -36.70 6.95
N GLY A 46 -12.25 -36.84 7.35
CA GLY A 46 -13.27 -35.80 7.15
C GLY A 46 -13.05 -34.57 8.03
N LEU A 47 -13.78 -33.48 7.73
CA LEU A 47 -13.74 -32.20 8.46
C LEU A 47 -13.79 -32.36 10.00
N SER A 48 -14.59 -33.32 10.49
CA SER A 48 -14.75 -33.61 11.92
C SER A 48 -13.44 -34.02 12.59
N ASP A 49 -12.60 -34.80 11.92
CA ASP A 49 -11.39 -35.34 12.52
C ASP A 49 -10.27 -34.29 12.58
N GLN A 50 -10.26 -33.34 11.63
CA GLN A 50 -9.28 -32.26 11.56
C GLN A 50 -9.53 -31.17 12.61
N MET A 51 -10.78 -30.93 12.98
CA MET A 51 -11.18 -29.83 13.88
C MET A 51 -11.70 -30.27 15.25
N ALA A 52 -11.89 -31.58 15.49
CA ALA A 52 -12.33 -32.13 16.77
C ALA A 52 -11.49 -31.68 17.98
N CYS A 53 -10.21 -31.36 17.79
CA CYS A 53 -9.34 -30.88 18.87
C CYS A 53 -9.67 -29.47 19.36
N PHE A 54 -10.44 -28.68 18.60
CA PHE A 54 -10.82 -27.31 18.97
C PHE A 54 -12.27 -27.23 19.47
N GLU A 55 -13.08 -28.26 19.23
CA GLU A 55 -14.51 -28.27 19.58
C GLU A 55 -14.77 -28.15 21.08
N GLU A 56 -13.79 -28.45 21.95
CA GLU A 56 -13.95 -28.26 23.39
C GLU A 56 -14.14 -26.79 23.77
N ASN A 57 -13.42 -25.86 23.12
CA ASN A 57 -13.38 -24.45 23.49
C ASN A 57 -14.03 -23.52 22.46
N TYR A 58 -14.05 -23.93 21.19
CA TYR A 58 -14.52 -23.14 20.07
C TYR A 58 -15.72 -23.79 19.38
N GLU A 59 -16.58 -22.94 18.83
CA GLU A 59 -17.47 -23.32 17.75
C GLU A 59 -16.85 -22.91 16.42
N VAL A 60 -16.83 -23.84 15.48
CA VAL A 60 -16.28 -23.64 14.15
C VAL A 60 -17.43 -23.34 13.19
N PHE A 61 -17.30 -22.25 12.46
CA PHE A 61 -18.23 -21.84 11.41
C PHE A 61 -17.54 -21.89 10.06
N LEU A 62 -18.12 -22.66 9.14
CA LEU A 62 -17.68 -22.76 7.75
C LEU A 62 -18.83 -22.37 6.84
N MET A 63 -18.58 -21.43 5.93
CA MET A 63 -19.60 -21.02 4.96
C MET A 63 -19.94 -22.15 3.99
N PRO A 64 -21.21 -22.25 3.53
CA PRO A 64 -21.62 -23.26 2.56
C PRO A 64 -20.75 -23.23 1.30
N GLY A 65 -20.22 -24.39 0.90
CA GLY A 65 -19.39 -24.53 -0.30
C GLY A 65 -17.89 -24.28 -0.10
N ALA A 66 -17.50 -23.68 1.04
CA ALA A 66 -16.09 -23.57 1.39
C ALA A 66 -15.53 -24.91 1.89
N LYS A 67 -14.22 -25.09 1.75
CA LYS A 67 -13.44 -26.24 2.22
C LYS A 67 -12.37 -25.74 3.17
N VAL A 68 -12.09 -26.50 4.22
CA VAL A 68 -10.97 -26.21 5.12
C VAL A 68 -9.67 -26.65 4.44
N SER A 69 -8.64 -25.82 4.55
CA SER A 69 -7.29 -26.12 4.06
C SER A 69 -6.71 -27.31 4.82
N GLU A 70 -5.98 -28.17 4.12
CA GLU A 70 -5.31 -29.33 4.73
C GLU A 70 -4.30 -28.91 5.82
N LEU A 71 -3.79 -27.67 5.74
CA LEU A 71 -2.90 -27.04 6.72
C LEU A 71 -3.60 -26.43 7.92
N ALA A 72 -4.90 -26.15 7.84
CA ALA A 72 -5.55 -25.23 8.78
C ALA A 72 -5.37 -25.67 10.24
N HIS A 73 -5.55 -26.96 10.52
CA HIS A 73 -5.38 -27.52 11.85
C HIS A 73 -3.96 -27.35 12.41
N LEU A 74 -2.92 -27.48 11.57
CA LEU A 74 -1.52 -27.30 11.97
C LEU A 74 -1.24 -25.83 12.27
N MET A 75 -1.71 -24.93 11.40
CA MET A 75 -1.51 -23.49 11.58
C MET A 75 -2.23 -23.01 12.84
N ILE A 76 -3.52 -23.34 13.01
CA ILE A 76 -4.26 -22.98 14.22
C ILE A 76 -3.56 -23.54 15.47
N LYS A 77 -3.17 -24.82 15.47
CA LYS A 77 -2.47 -25.42 16.62
C LYS A 77 -1.14 -24.72 16.90
N LYS A 78 -0.35 -24.39 15.87
CA LYS A 78 0.93 -23.66 16.00
C LYS A 78 0.75 -22.32 16.70
N HIS A 79 -0.33 -21.60 16.40
CA HIS A 79 -0.62 -20.30 17.02
C HIS A 79 -1.21 -20.41 18.44
N LEU A 80 -1.89 -21.52 18.77
CA LEU A 80 -2.54 -21.71 20.06
C LEU A 80 -1.74 -22.55 21.08
N LYS A 81 -0.67 -23.25 20.65
CA LYS A 81 0.00 -24.30 21.46
C LYS A 81 0.53 -23.88 22.83
N ASP A 82 0.85 -22.60 23.01
CA ASP A 82 1.48 -22.07 24.21
C ASP A 82 0.53 -21.21 25.06
N LEU A 83 -0.76 -21.17 24.71
CA LEU A 83 -1.78 -20.37 25.39
C LEU A 83 -2.57 -21.20 26.41
N SER A 84 -2.78 -20.65 27.60
CA SER A 84 -3.77 -21.15 28.55
C SER A 84 -5.21 -20.88 28.06
N PHE A 85 -6.20 -21.50 28.70
CA PHE A 85 -7.61 -21.32 28.32
C PHE A 85 -8.08 -19.84 28.45
N GLU A 86 -7.57 -19.13 29.46
CA GLU A 86 -7.84 -17.71 29.66
C GLU A 86 -7.18 -16.82 28.59
N GLU A 87 -6.05 -17.25 28.03
CA GLU A 87 -5.31 -16.53 26.98
C GLU A 87 -5.79 -16.86 25.56
N LEU A 88 -6.63 -17.89 25.41
CA LEU A 88 -7.19 -18.29 24.13
C LEU A 88 -8.03 -17.15 23.52
N PRO A 89 -7.77 -16.74 22.26
CA PRO A 89 -8.50 -15.68 21.57
C PRO A 89 -10.00 -15.96 21.53
N ASP A 90 -10.81 -14.92 21.62
CA ASP A 90 -12.26 -15.03 21.55
C ASP A 90 -12.76 -15.31 20.13
N PHE A 91 -12.05 -14.79 19.13
CA PHE A 91 -12.42 -14.87 17.73
C PHE A 91 -11.19 -15.08 16.84
N ILE A 92 -11.20 -16.15 16.04
CA ILE A 92 -10.10 -16.52 15.16
C ILE A 92 -10.58 -16.60 13.72
N TYR A 93 -9.79 -16.04 12.81
CA TYR A 93 -9.97 -16.17 11.36
C TYR A 93 -8.61 -16.23 10.69
N GLY A 94 -8.59 -16.60 9.41
CA GLY A 94 -7.36 -16.59 8.62
C GLY A 94 -7.64 -16.32 7.16
N ASP A 95 -6.58 -16.29 6.37
CA ASP A 95 -6.65 -16.00 4.95
C ASP A 95 -7.39 -17.10 4.18
N GLU A 96 -7.90 -16.75 3.00
CA GLU A 96 -8.56 -17.70 2.11
C GLU A 96 -8.20 -17.46 0.65
N ASP A 97 -8.49 -18.43 -0.20
CA ASP A 97 -8.39 -18.29 -1.64
C ASP A 97 -9.52 -19.06 -2.35
N VAL A 98 -9.53 -19.01 -3.67
CA VAL A 98 -10.43 -19.80 -4.50
C VAL A 98 -9.74 -21.08 -4.96
N LEU A 99 -10.43 -22.21 -4.84
CA LEU A 99 -9.99 -23.51 -5.35
C LEU A 99 -11.04 -24.08 -6.32
N ASP A 100 -10.72 -24.05 -7.61
CA ASP A 100 -11.55 -24.58 -8.69
C ASP A 100 -10.82 -25.66 -9.52
N GLU A 101 -11.35 -26.00 -10.70
CA GLU A 101 -10.75 -26.98 -11.62
C GLU A 101 -9.37 -26.55 -12.17
N SER A 102 -9.08 -25.24 -12.16
CA SER A 102 -7.82 -24.63 -12.59
C SER A 102 -6.76 -24.62 -11.48
N GLY A 103 -7.15 -24.93 -10.25
CA GLY A 103 -6.30 -24.93 -9.07
C GLY A 103 -6.59 -23.74 -8.14
N ARG A 104 -5.60 -23.38 -7.32
CA ARG A 104 -5.72 -22.27 -6.35
C ARG A 104 -5.42 -20.93 -7.02
N HIS A 105 -6.28 -19.94 -6.84
CA HIS A 105 -6.13 -18.57 -7.35
C HIS A 105 -6.87 -17.55 -6.48
N ASP A 106 -6.73 -16.26 -6.81
CA ASP A 106 -7.40 -15.13 -6.13
C ASP A 106 -7.33 -15.17 -4.59
N PRO A 107 -6.11 -15.10 -4.01
CA PRO A 107 -5.98 -15.06 -2.55
C PRO A 107 -6.55 -13.78 -1.96
N TRP A 108 -7.29 -13.93 -0.87
CA TRP A 108 -7.65 -12.85 0.02
C TRP A 108 -6.82 -12.91 1.29
N PHE A 109 -5.77 -12.10 1.31
CA PHE A 109 -4.95 -11.84 2.47
C PHE A 109 -5.56 -10.70 3.30
N LYS A 110 -6.02 -11.03 4.49
CA LYS A 110 -6.88 -10.19 5.30
C LYS A 110 -6.04 -9.29 6.21
N PRO A 111 -6.60 -8.15 6.66
CA PRO A 111 -6.00 -7.39 7.75
C PRO A 111 -6.14 -8.14 9.08
N ASP A 112 -5.34 -7.74 10.07
CA ASP A 112 -5.66 -7.98 11.47
C ASP A 112 -6.96 -7.26 11.86
N TRP A 113 -7.32 -7.28 13.14
CA TRP A 113 -8.61 -6.79 13.61
C TRP A 113 -8.92 -5.35 13.14
N SER A 114 -9.98 -5.23 12.36
CA SER A 114 -10.42 -4.02 11.66
C SER A 114 -11.92 -3.84 11.93
N PRO A 115 -12.32 -3.33 13.10
CA PRO A 115 -13.72 -3.24 13.48
C PRO A 115 -14.54 -2.38 12.52
N ASP A 116 -13.94 -1.36 11.91
CA ASP A 116 -14.65 -0.44 11.02
C ASP A 116 -14.82 -1.03 9.61
N ALA A 117 -13.95 -1.97 9.18
CA ALA A 117 -14.16 -2.71 7.94
C ALA A 117 -15.39 -3.62 7.98
N LEU A 118 -15.80 -4.10 9.17
CA LEU A 118 -17.02 -4.88 9.36
C LEU A 118 -18.31 -4.10 9.11
N ASP A 119 -18.26 -2.78 8.98
CA ASP A 119 -19.43 -2.00 8.55
C ASP A 119 -19.69 -2.12 7.05
N TYR A 120 -18.66 -2.49 6.28
CA TYR A 120 -18.75 -2.69 4.83
C TYR A 120 -18.79 -4.17 4.44
N ILE A 121 -17.90 -4.99 5.00
CA ILE A 121 -17.66 -6.36 4.53
C ILE A 121 -17.34 -7.31 5.69
N TYR A 122 -17.90 -8.52 5.65
CA TYR A 122 -17.53 -9.60 6.58
C TYR A 122 -16.18 -10.20 6.18
N TYR A 123 -15.10 -9.46 6.40
CA TYR A 123 -13.76 -9.87 5.99
C TYR A 123 -13.15 -11.09 6.72
N PRO A 124 -13.61 -11.54 7.92
CA PRO A 124 -13.14 -12.81 8.47
C PRO A 124 -13.33 -13.99 7.50
N GLY A 125 -14.33 -13.90 6.63
CA GLY A 125 -14.48 -14.78 5.48
C GLY A 125 -15.13 -16.12 5.79
N SER A 126 -14.74 -17.14 5.05
CA SER A 126 -15.43 -18.43 4.97
C SER A 126 -15.24 -19.32 6.19
N LEU A 127 -14.13 -19.20 6.92
CA LEU A 127 -13.83 -20.00 8.11
C LEU A 127 -13.58 -19.08 9.31
N THR A 128 -14.34 -19.31 10.38
CA THR A 128 -14.21 -18.54 11.62
C THR A 128 -14.35 -19.49 12.81
N LEU A 129 -13.51 -19.32 13.83
CA LEU A 129 -13.65 -20.01 15.11
C LEU A 129 -14.06 -18.98 16.16
N VAL A 130 -15.16 -19.24 16.85
CA VAL A 130 -15.70 -18.36 17.90
C VAL A 130 -15.66 -19.10 19.22
N LYS A 131 -15.07 -18.49 20.25
CA LYS A 131 -15.06 -19.08 21.60
C LYS A 131 -16.51 -19.30 22.05
N ARG A 132 -16.81 -20.48 22.59
CA ARG A 132 -18.19 -20.90 22.91
C ARG A 132 -18.94 -19.87 23.75
N THR A 133 -18.26 -19.29 24.74
CA THR A 133 -18.80 -18.25 25.63
C THR A 133 -19.29 -17.00 24.87
N ILE A 134 -18.62 -16.61 23.78
CA ILE A 134 -19.03 -15.48 22.95
C ILE A 134 -20.22 -15.84 22.08
N SER A 135 -20.17 -17.01 21.43
CA SER A 135 -21.26 -17.51 20.59
C SER A 135 -22.56 -17.65 21.38
N GLU A 136 -22.49 -18.22 22.58
CA GLU A 136 -23.63 -18.35 23.50
C GLU A 136 -24.17 -16.98 23.92
N ARG A 137 -23.29 -16.07 24.31
CA ARG A 137 -23.68 -14.70 24.69
C ARG A 137 -24.42 -13.96 23.58
N VAL A 138 -23.92 -14.02 22.34
CA VAL A 138 -24.59 -13.40 21.17
C VAL A 138 -25.94 -14.06 20.89
N GLN A 139 -26.05 -15.38 21.07
CA GLN A 139 -27.29 -16.12 20.82
C GLN A 139 -28.40 -15.76 21.83
N GLU A 140 -28.04 -15.43 23.07
CA GLU A 140 -28.96 -15.10 24.16
C GLU A 140 -29.37 -13.62 24.20
N GLU A 141 -28.50 -12.70 23.76
CA GLU A 141 -28.76 -11.26 23.76
C GLU A 141 -29.67 -10.83 22.59
N PRO A 142 -30.74 -10.03 22.83
CA PRO A 142 -31.57 -9.50 21.75
C PRO A 142 -30.88 -8.34 21.00
N PRO A 143 -31.13 -8.18 19.68
CA PRO A 143 -31.96 -9.02 18.83
C PRO A 143 -31.27 -10.37 18.53
N ALA A 144 -32.05 -11.46 18.51
CA ALA A 144 -31.50 -12.78 18.21
C ALA A 144 -31.21 -12.92 16.71
N PHE A 145 -30.01 -13.37 16.37
CA PHE A 145 -29.60 -13.67 15.00
C PHE A 145 -29.64 -15.18 14.75
N GLN A 146 -29.81 -15.57 13.49
CA GLN A 146 -29.65 -16.98 13.10
C GLN A 146 -28.19 -17.38 13.32
N LYS A 147 -27.95 -18.38 14.17
CA LYS A 147 -26.61 -18.90 14.43
C LYS A 147 -25.86 -19.24 13.15
N GLY A 148 -24.63 -18.77 13.02
CA GLY A 148 -23.79 -18.95 11.83
C GLY A 148 -24.15 -18.07 10.63
N SER A 149 -25.14 -17.17 10.74
CA SER A 149 -25.36 -16.13 9.72
C SER A 149 -24.23 -15.08 9.74
N LYS A 150 -24.03 -14.36 8.63
CA LYS A 150 -23.03 -13.27 8.53
C LYS A 150 -23.20 -12.25 9.66
N GLU A 151 -24.44 -11.85 9.97
CA GLU A 151 -24.70 -10.88 11.04
C GLU A 151 -24.41 -11.49 12.44
N PHE A 152 -24.79 -12.74 12.68
CA PHE A 152 -24.42 -13.42 13.93
C PHE A 152 -22.91 -13.43 14.16
N LEU A 153 -22.13 -13.75 13.13
CA LEU A 153 -20.68 -13.79 13.22
C LEU A 153 -20.05 -12.40 13.34
N ARG A 154 -20.60 -11.39 12.65
CA ARG A 154 -20.22 -9.98 12.85
C ARG A 154 -20.42 -9.56 14.30
N GLN A 155 -21.54 -9.92 14.92
CA GLN A 155 -21.82 -9.60 16.32
C GLN A 155 -20.89 -10.37 17.28
N CYS A 156 -20.53 -11.62 16.96
CA CYS A 156 -19.49 -12.34 17.71
C CYS A 156 -18.15 -11.61 17.65
N ALA A 157 -17.74 -11.17 16.46
CA ALA A 157 -16.50 -10.43 16.27
C ALA A 157 -16.49 -9.11 17.05
N LEU A 158 -17.59 -8.35 17.03
CA LEU A 158 -17.71 -7.07 17.75
C LEU A 158 -17.76 -7.22 19.28
N LYS A 159 -18.21 -8.37 19.79
CA LYS A 159 -18.26 -8.66 21.25
C LYS A 159 -17.01 -9.37 21.78
N ALA A 160 -16.16 -9.90 20.90
CA ALA A 160 -14.89 -10.49 21.28
C ALA A 160 -13.94 -9.40 21.84
N GLU A 161 -13.22 -9.72 22.90
CA GLU A 161 -12.22 -8.82 23.50
C GLU A 161 -10.82 -9.10 22.93
N SER A 162 -10.63 -10.27 22.32
CA SER A 162 -9.38 -10.70 21.72
C SER A 162 -9.60 -11.39 20.37
N HIS A 163 -8.83 -10.97 19.37
CA HIS A 163 -8.90 -11.48 18.00
C HIS A 163 -7.55 -12.05 17.61
N LEU A 164 -7.58 -13.14 16.85
CA LEU A 164 -6.40 -13.70 16.21
C LEU A 164 -6.65 -13.86 14.72
N HIS A 165 -5.90 -13.09 13.95
CA HIS A 165 -5.73 -13.33 12.53
C HIS A 165 -4.54 -14.28 12.31
N ILE A 166 -4.75 -15.33 11.53
CA ILE A 166 -3.72 -16.26 11.08
C ILE A 166 -3.47 -15.96 9.60
N ALA A 167 -2.35 -15.33 9.29
CA ALA A 167 -1.94 -14.90 7.94
C ALA A 167 -1.46 -16.08 7.06
N GLU A 168 -2.15 -17.22 7.17
CA GLU A 168 -1.99 -18.42 6.38
C GLU A 168 -3.36 -18.83 5.83
N ILE A 169 -3.38 -19.51 4.68
CA ILE A 169 -4.63 -19.93 4.03
C ILE A 169 -5.28 -21.06 4.84
N LEU A 170 -6.37 -20.75 5.54
CA LEU A 170 -7.10 -21.70 6.37
C LEU A 170 -8.29 -22.33 5.64
N SER A 171 -8.78 -21.72 4.57
CA SER A 171 -9.90 -22.23 3.79
C SER A 171 -9.83 -21.86 2.32
N HIS A 172 -10.59 -22.62 1.52
CA HIS A 172 -10.74 -22.46 0.09
C HIS A 172 -12.22 -22.29 -0.24
N THR A 173 -12.60 -21.25 -0.97
CA THR A 173 -13.96 -21.11 -1.52
C THR A 173 -14.03 -21.72 -2.92
N GLY A 174 -15.25 -22.05 -3.39
CA GLY A 174 -15.46 -22.54 -4.76
C GLY A 174 -15.55 -21.43 -5.81
N GLU A 175 -15.85 -20.21 -5.37
CA GLU A 175 -15.87 -18.98 -6.16
C GLU A 175 -15.66 -17.79 -5.21
N ASN A 176 -15.45 -16.59 -5.76
CA ASN A 176 -15.36 -15.37 -4.95
C ASN A 176 -16.69 -15.14 -4.23
N ALA A 177 -16.71 -15.37 -2.91
CA ALA A 177 -17.90 -15.25 -2.08
C ALA A 177 -18.25 -13.78 -1.82
N ASP A 178 -19.54 -13.46 -1.83
CA ASP A 178 -20.03 -12.12 -1.51
C ASP A 178 -20.15 -11.89 0.00
N TYR A 179 -19.11 -11.28 0.54
CA TYR A 179 -19.03 -10.90 1.95
C TYR A 179 -19.56 -9.51 2.25
N VAL A 180 -19.88 -8.71 1.24
CA VAL A 180 -20.36 -7.34 1.43
C VAL A 180 -21.72 -7.39 2.14
N PHE A 181 -21.93 -6.48 3.06
CA PHE A 181 -23.26 -6.30 3.65
C PHE A 181 -24.15 -5.62 2.59
N ALA A 182 -25.16 -6.34 2.11
CA ALA A 182 -26.06 -5.85 1.07
C ALA A 182 -26.64 -4.49 1.49
N GLY A 183 -26.49 -3.51 0.60
CA GLY A 183 -26.70 -2.10 0.91
C GLY A 183 -28.11 -1.77 1.39
N ASP A 184 -28.26 -1.68 2.70
CA ASP A 184 -29.19 -0.74 3.34
C ASP A 184 -28.42 0.55 3.70
N LYS A 185 -27.57 1.00 2.76
CA LYS A 185 -26.67 2.18 2.90
C LYS A 185 -27.40 3.48 3.29
N ASN A 186 -28.73 3.50 3.21
CA ASN A 186 -29.56 4.65 3.54
C ASN A 186 -30.53 4.46 4.71
N SER A 187 -30.71 3.28 5.31
CA SER A 187 -31.83 3.09 6.27
C SER A 187 -31.43 2.85 7.72
N ALA A 188 -30.30 2.17 7.98
CA ALA A 188 -29.82 1.94 9.34
C ALA A 188 -28.92 3.08 9.85
N ASP A 189 -28.02 3.59 9.01
CA ASP A 189 -27.13 4.71 9.36
C ASP A 189 -27.85 6.06 9.36
N GLU A 190 -28.77 6.32 8.43
CA GLU A 190 -29.59 7.55 8.50
C GLU A 190 -30.40 7.60 9.80
N ALA A 191 -30.99 6.49 10.25
CA ALA A 191 -31.80 6.45 11.47
C ALA A 191 -31.00 6.73 12.77
N GLY A 192 -29.73 6.32 12.83
CA GLY A 192 -28.84 6.61 13.96
C GLY A 192 -28.20 8.01 13.89
N LEU A 193 -27.94 8.50 12.67
CA LEU A 193 -27.38 9.84 12.42
C LEU A 193 -28.43 10.95 12.48
N THR A 194 -29.73 10.61 12.35
CA THR A 194 -30.88 11.53 12.55
C THR A 194 -31.04 11.90 14.03
N GLY A 195 -30.13 12.72 14.53
CA GLY A 195 -30.14 13.20 15.92
C GLY A 195 -28.75 13.55 16.45
N PHE A 196 -27.71 13.01 15.82
CA PHE A 196 -26.31 13.35 16.11
C PHE A 196 -26.00 14.75 15.55
N ASP A 197 -25.79 15.76 16.39
CA ASP A 197 -25.56 17.15 15.95
C ASP A 197 -24.12 17.58 16.27
N PRO A 198 -23.12 17.13 15.50
CA PRO A 198 -21.72 17.38 15.83
C PRO A 198 -21.35 18.85 15.66
N LYS A 199 -20.53 19.38 16.58
CA LYS A 199 -19.86 20.68 16.41
C LYS A 199 -18.48 20.50 15.79
N ILE A 200 -18.37 20.82 14.52
CA ILE A 200 -17.14 20.69 13.75
C ILE A 200 -16.52 22.08 13.60
N THR A 201 -15.22 22.20 13.90
CA THR A 201 -14.43 23.35 13.46
C THR A 201 -13.42 22.90 12.41
N ALA A 202 -13.60 23.41 11.18
CA ALA A 202 -12.63 23.23 10.11
C ALA A 202 -11.47 24.21 10.28
N VAL A 203 -10.23 23.70 10.30
CA VAL A 203 -9.00 24.47 10.30
C VAL A 203 -8.39 24.38 8.91
N ILE A 204 -8.32 25.51 8.22
CA ILE A 204 -7.80 25.61 6.85
C ILE A 204 -6.57 26.51 6.85
N LEU A 205 -5.48 26.01 6.28
CA LEU A 205 -4.28 26.80 6.04
C LEU A 205 -4.28 27.29 4.60
N SER A 206 -3.99 28.57 4.38
CA SER A 206 -3.94 29.12 3.02
C SER A 206 -2.82 30.14 2.88
N LYS A 207 -2.29 30.29 1.66
CA LYS A 207 -1.36 31.37 1.32
C LYS A 207 -1.46 31.73 -0.16
N ASP A 208 -1.76 32.99 -0.46
CA ASP A 208 -1.78 33.56 -1.80
C ASP A 208 -2.68 32.85 -2.85
N HIS A 209 -3.70 32.12 -2.39
CA HIS A 209 -4.65 31.38 -3.22
C HIS A 209 -6.13 31.62 -2.84
N PRO A 210 -6.63 32.87 -2.94
CA PRO A 210 -8.02 33.20 -2.59
C PRO A 210 -9.07 32.42 -3.41
N ASP A 211 -8.80 32.15 -4.69
CA ASP A 211 -9.74 31.42 -5.56
C ASP A 211 -9.91 29.95 -5.14
N LEU A 212 -8.82 29.30 -4.70
CA LEU A 212 -8.87 27.92 -4.20
C LEU A 212 -9.62 27.88 -2.86
N LEU A 213 -9.27 28.80 -1.95
CA LEU A 213 -9.95 28.89 -0.67
C LEU A 213 -11.45 29.15 -0.83
N GLU A 214 -11.87 30.00 -1.77
CA GLU A 214 -13.28 30.24 -2.04
C GLU A 214 -14.00 28.96 -2.49
N THR A 215 -13.40 28.18 -3.39
CA THR A 215 -13.92 26.87 -3.82
C THR A 215 -14.03 25.90 -2.64
N CYS A 216 -12.98 25.81 -1.81
CA CYS A 216 -12.96 24.97 -0.62
C CYS A 216 -14.07 25.36 0.37
N VAL A 217 -14.02 26.59 0.89
CA VAL A 217 -14.96 27.06 1.92
C VAL A 217 -16.41 27.00 1.43
N SER A 218 -16.68 27.37 0.18
CA SER A 218 -18.05 27.34 -0.37
C SER A 218 -18.57 25.92 -0.54
N SER A 219 -17.74 24.94 -0.94
CA SER A 219 -18.14 23.55 -1.06
C SER A 219 -18.37 22.89 0.31
N ILE A 220 -17.49 23.12 1.29
CA ILE A 220 -17.65 22.56 2.64
C ILE A 220 -18.86 23.16 3.36
N ARG A 221 -19.09 24.48 3.22
CA ARG A 221 -20.32 25.14 3.75
C ARG A 221 -21.58 24.51 3.17
N ARG A 222 -21.59 24.23 1.85
CA ARG A 222 -22.72 23.60 1.16
C ARG A 222 -23.01 22.20 1.71
N SER A 223 -21.97 21.37 1.90
CA SER A 223 -22.12 20.05 2.55
C SER A 223 -22.67 20.18 3.97
N ALA A 224 -22.15 21.11 4.78
CA ALA A 224 -22.64 21.34 6.13
C ALA A 224 -24.11 21.78 6.18
N GLU A 225 -24.53 22.66 5.26
CA GLU A 225 -25.93 23.09 5.14
C GLU A 225 -26.85 21.94 4.72
N GLN A 226 -26.44 21.14 3.73
CA GLN A 226 -27.17 19.95 3.27
C GLN A 226 -27.34 18.94 4.41
N GLU A 227 -26.27 18.69 5.17
CA GLU A 227 -26.26 17.74 6.28
C GLU A 227 -26.82 18.32 7.58
N LYS A 228 -27.14 19.62 7.64
CA LYS A 228 -27.52 20.36 8.87
C LYS A 228 -26.52 20.16 10.02
N VAL A 229 -25.23 20.29 9.71
CA VAL A 229 -24.13 20.16 10.65
C VAL A 229 -23.69 21.55 11.13
N ARG A 230 -23.37 21.69 12.41
CA ARG A 230 -22.79 22.92 12.96
C ARG A 230 -21.32 22.99 12.60
N LEU A 231 -21.03 23.84 11.61
CA LEU A 231 -19.68 24.06 11.11
C LEU A 231 -19.19 25.48 11.44
N ASP A 232 -18.08 25.55 12.17
CA ASP A 232 -17.23 26.74 12.26
C ASP A 232 -16.00 26.55 11.36
N ILE A 233 -15.48 27.65 10.81
CA ILE A 233 -14.28 27.61 9.96
C ILE A 233 -13.27 28.62 10.51
N VAL A 234 -12.03 28.18 10.64
CA VAL A 234 -10.86 28.99 11.02
C VAL A 234 -9.86 28.90 9.88
N VAL A 235 -9.57 30.04 9.26
CA VAL A 235 -8.55 30.17 8.22
C VAL A 235 -7.32 30.83 8.81
N ILE A 236 -6.18 30.15 8.70
CA ILE A 236 -4.86 30.68 9.05
C ILE A 236 -4.12 31.01 7.76
N ASP A 237 -3.93 32.30 7.51
CA ASP A 237 -3.16 32.82 6.39
C ASP A 237 -1.70 33.01 6.78
N ASN A 238 -0.80 32.22 6.18
CA ASN A 238 0.63 32.27 6.47
C ASN A 238 1.39 33.32 5.62
N GLY A 239 1.04 34.58 5.81
CA GLY A 239 1.80 35.70 5.25
C GLY A 239 1.54 35.95 3.77
N SER A 240 0.27 35.90 3.34
CA SER A 240 -0.12 36.30 1.99
C SER A 240 0.16 37.76 1.70
N SER A 241 0.28 38.09 0.41
CA SER A 241 0.37 39.46 -0.07
C SER A 241 -0.84 40.29 0.38
N GLU A 242 -0.65 41.60 0.53
CA GLU A 242 -1.72 42.49 0.98
C GLU A 242 -2.97 42.42 0.08
N SER A 243 -2.79 42.23 -1.23
CA SER A 243 -3.91 42.06 -2.17
C SER A 243 -4.71 40.77 -1.89
N ASN A 244 -4.04 39.67 -1.56
CA ASN A 244 -4.70 38.40 -1.26
C ASN A 244 -5.32 38.41 0.14
N LYS A 245 -4.67 39.05 1.11
CA LYS A 245 -5.25 39.32 2.43
C LYS A 245 -6.56 40.08 2.37
N GLN A 246 -6.67 41.12 1.54
CA GLN A 246 -7.95 41.83 1.34
C GLN A 246 -9.04 40.93 0.74
N GLN A 247 -8.67 40.03 -0.16
CA GLN A 247 -9.60 39.04 -0.71
C GLN A 247 -10.05 38.03 0.36
N TYR A 248 -9.13 37.53 1.19
CA TYR A 248 -9.49 36.65 2.31
C TYR A 248 -10.39 37.32 3.34
N LEU A 249 -10.22 38.61 3.60
CA LEU A 249 -11.15 39.36 4.46
C LEU A 249 -12.55 39.45 3.82
N ALA A 250 -12.64 39.77 2.53
CA ALA A 250 -13.92 39.79 1.83
C ALA A 250 -14.61 38.41 1.80
N LEU A 251 -13.85 37.34 1.57
CA LEU A 251 -14.34 35.96 1.65
C LEU A 251 -14.78 35.58 3.06
N SER A 252 -14.09 36.07 4.10
CA SER A 252 -14.48 35.84 5.50
C SER A 252 -15.83 36.44 5.84
N GLU A 253 -16.13 37.63 5.32
CA GLU A 253 -17.44 38.27 5.44
C GLU A 253 -18.52 37.54 4.66
N LYS A 254 -18.19 37.05 3.45
CA LYS A 254 -19.11 36.34 2.56
C LYS A 254 -19.52 34.97 3.09
N TYR A 255 -18.56 34.18 3.60
CA TYR A 255 -18.77 32.78 4.00
C TYR A 255 -18.77 32.56 5.52
N GLY A 256 -18.56 33.62 6.30
CA GLY A 256 -18.64 33.60 7.75
C GLY A 256 -17.58 32.71 8.39
N TYR A 257 -16.30 32.96 8.16
CA TYR A 257 -15.21 32.23 8.82
C TYR A 257 -14.31 33.17 9.63
N SER A 258 -13.64 32.62 10.65
CA SER A 258 -12.62 33.34 11.40
C SER A 258 -11.33 33.38 10.60
N TYR A 259 -10.72 34.54 10.48
CA TYR A 259 -9.49 34.74 9.73
C TYR A 259 -8.37 35.24 10.64
N GLU A 260 -7.19 34.61 10.55
CA GLU A 260 -5.97 35.10 11.16
C GLU A 260 -4.85 35.17 10.13
N HIS A 261 -4.26 36.36 10.01
CA HIS A 261 -3.04 36.55 9.25
C HIS A 261 -1.83 36.41 10.18
N CYS A 262 -0.88 35.55 9.81
CA CYS A 262 0.37 35.33 10.53
C CYS A 262 1.55 35.33 9.56
N GLU A 263 2.49 36.25 9.75
CA GLU A 263 3.74 36.25 9.00
C GLU A 263 4.78 35.42 9.77
N SER A 264 4.98 34.18 9.34
CA SER A 264 5.95 33.26 9.95
C SER A 264 6.56 32.29 8.93
N PRO A 265 7.73 31.69 9.21
CA PRO A 265 8.21 30.55 8.43
C PRO A 265 7.13 29.47 8.37
N PHE A 266 6.94 28.85 7.20
CA PHE A 266 5.91 27.84 7.02
C PHE A 266 6.30 26.55 7.74
N VAL A 267 5.59 26.28 8.83
CA VAL A 267 5.63 25.04 9.62
C VAL A 267 4.18 24.57 9.74
N TYR A 268 3.80 23.60 8.91
CA TYR A 268 2.41 23.15 8.74
C TYR A 268 1.79 22.72 10.08
N SER A 269 2.49 21.87 10.83
CA SER A 269 2.10 21.39 12.16
C SER A 269 1.78 22.53 13.15
N ALA A 270 2.67 23.51 13.26
CA ALA A 270 2.49 24.67 14.14
C ALA A 270 1.31 25.56 13.73
N LEU A 271 1.08 25.73 12.43
CA LEU A 271 -0.06 26.49 11.90
C LEU A 271 -1.38 25.75 12.15
N CYS A 272 -1.41 24.42 11.98
CA CYS A 272 -2.55 23.58 12.36
C CYS A 272 -2.85 23.68 13.86
N ASN A 273 -1.84 23.56 14.72
CA ASN A 273 -1.98 23.73 16.18
C ASN A 273 -2.54 25.11 16.54
N ARG A 274 -2.06 26.18 15.89
CA ARG A 274 -2.56 27.55 16.07
C ARG A 274 -4.04 27.66 15.70
N GLY A 275 -4.46 27.07 14.59
CA GLY A 275 -5.87 27.02 14.19
C GLY A 275 -6.73 26.23 15.19
N ALA A 276 -6.26 25.05 15.59
CA ALA A 276 -6.94 24.21 16.58
C ALA A 276 -7.09 24.90 17.95
N ALA A 277 -6.14 25.73 18.36
CA ALA A 277 -6.21 26.51 19.60
C ALA A 277 -7.31 27.60 19.58
N LYS A 278 -7.76 28.03 18.39
CA LYS A 278 -8.90 28.95 18.25
C LYS A 278 -10.26 28.25 18.30
N ALA A 279 -10.29 26.95 18.02
CA ALA A 279 -11.47 26.11 17.99
C ALA A 279 -11.92 25.69 19.41
N LYS A 280 -12.21 26.68 20.29
CA LYS A 280 -12.44 26.43 21.73
C LYS A 280 -13.70 25.64 22.04
N ASP A 281 -14.74 25.79 21.23
CA ASP A 281 -16.05 25.15 21.43
C ASP A 281 -16.26 23.93 20.52
N ALA A 282 -15.20 23.46 19.85
CA ALA A 282 -15.23 22.34 18.92
C ALA A 282 -15.31 21.00 19.64
N GLU A 283 -16.19 20.12 19.18
CA GLU A 283 -16.18 18.69 19.54
C GLU A 283 -15.24 17.93 18.60
N PHE A 284 -15.25 18.31 17.32
CA PHE A 284 -14.43 17.75 16.26
C PHE A 284 -13.59 18.83 15.60
N LEU A 285 -12.31 18.53 15.39
CA LEU A 285 -11.42 19.30 14.55
C LEU A 285 -11.37 18.62 13.17
N LEU A 286 -11.55 19.42 12.12
CA LEU A 286 -11.38 18.98 10.73
C LEU A 286 -10.25 19.79 10.10
N PHE A 287 -9.10 19.17 9.85
CA PHE A 287 -8.00 19.78 9.11
C PHE A 287 -8.24 19.58 7.62
N LEU A 288 -8.15 20.67 6.86
CA LEU A 288 -8.37 20.69 5.42
C LEU A 288 -7.30 21.55 4.75
N ASN A 289 -6.82 21.10 3.59
CA ASN A 289 -6.10 21.98 2.69
C ASN A 289 -7.08 22.95 2.01
N ASP A 290 -6.59 24.13 1.64
CA ASP A 290 -7.40 25.18 0.97
C ASP A 290 -7.79 24.86 -0.47
N ASP A 291 -7.26 23.77 -1.03
CA ASP A 291 -7.49 23.29 -2.39
C ASP A 291 -8.26 21.96 -2.43
N VAL A 292 -8.96 21.62 -1.34
CA VAL A 292 -9.94 20.52 -1.30
C VAL A 292 -11.33 21.03 -1.62
N GLU A 293 -12.03 20.30 -2.48
CA GLU A 293 -13.39 20.59 -2.91
C GLU A 293 -14.30 19.38 -2.65
N ALA A 294 -15.45 19.62 -2.01
CA ALA A 294 -16.54 18.66 -1.95
C ALA A 294 -17.39 18.75 -3.23
N PRO A 295 -17.50 17.68 -4.04
CA PRO A 295 -18.41 17.66 -5.18
C PRO A 295 -19.85 17.99 -4.79
N GLU A 296 -20.63 18.52 -5.72
CA GLU A 296 -22.03 18.85 -5.46
C GLU A 296 -22.84 17.62 -5.00
N GLY A 297 -23.61 17.76 -3.92
CA GLY A 297 -24.40 16.69 -3.32
C GLY A 297 -23.65 15.80 -2.33
N THR A 298 -22.34 16.01 -2.14
CA THR A 298 -21.52 15.21 -1.22
C THR A 298 -21.88 15.50 0.23
N ALA A 299 -22.33 14.47 0.94
CA ALA A 299 -22.52 14.46 2.39
C ALA A 299 -21.42 13.59 3.01
N PHE A 300 -20.61 14.17 3.89
CA PHE A 300 -19.46 13.47 4.47
C PHE A 300 -19.13 13.94 5.89
N LEU A 301 -19.48 15.17 6.27
CA LEU A 301 -19.08 15.75 7.56
C LEU A 301 -19.68 14.99 8.74
N ARG A 302 -20.97 14.64 8.64
CA ARG A 302 -21.69 13.89 9.68
C ARG A 302 -21.18 12.46 9.80
N GLN A 303 -20.85 11.84 8.66
CA GLN A 303 -20.28 10.50 8.62
C GLN A 303 -18.87 10.49 9.23
N MET A 304 -18.00 11.42 8.85
CA MET A 304 -16.68 11.54 9.47
C MET A 304 -16.78 11.73 10.99
N ALA A 305 -17.69 12.59 11.44
CA ALA A 305 -17.88 12.84 12.87
C ALA A 305 -18.40 11.60 13.61
N SER A 306 -19.28 10.80 13.00
CA SER A 306 -19.81 9.59 13.65
C SER A 306 -18.76 8.51 13.83
N TYR A 307 -17.83 8.36 12.87
CA TYR A 307 -16.67 7.49 13.04
C TYR A 307 -15.69 8.07 14.06
N ALA A 308 -15.40 9.37 14.01
CA ALA A 308 -14.46 10.01 14.93
C ALA A 308 -14.93 9.95 16.40
N GLU A 309 -16.25 9.93 16.65
CA GLU A 309 -16.83 9.80 17.99
C GLU A 309 -16.57 8.40 18.60
N ARG A 310 -16.41 7.36 17.77
CA ARG A 310 -16.19 5.99 18.25
C ARG A 310 -14.98 5.93 19.17
N LYS A 311 -15.11 5.23 20.30
CA LYS A 311 -14.08 5.22 21.35
C LYS A 311 -12.73 4.69 20.88
N HIS A 312 -12.74 3.72 19.96
CA HIS A 312 -11.53 3.09 19.41
C HIS A 312 -10.94 3.84 18.20
N VAL A 313 -11.61 4.86 17.66
CA VAL A 313 -11.14 5.57 16.45
C VAL A 313 -10.26 6.77 16.81
N GLY A 314 -9.14 6.94 16.13
CA GLY A 314 -8.23 8.08 16.25
C GLY A 314 -8.60 9.18 15.25
N ALA A 315 -7.99 9.12 14.07
CA ALA A 315 -8.25 10.04 12.96
C ALA A 315 -9.16 9.40 11.90
N VAL A 316 -9.97 10.23 11.25
CA VAL A 316 -10.83 9.83 10.13
C VAL A 316 -10.51 10.67 8.91
N GLY A 317 -10.31 10.04 7.76
CA GLY A 317 -10.11 10.71 6.48
C GLY A 317 -11.08 10.22 5.42
N CYS A 318 -11.12 10.90 4.28
CA CYS A 318 -11.92 10.50 3.12
C CYS A 318 -11.03 10.11 1.95
N LYS A 319 -11.52 9.23 1.07
CA LYS A 319 -10.90 9.01 -0.23
C LYS A 319 -10.81 10.33 -0.99
N LEU A 320 -9.64 10.63 -1.56
CA LEU A 320 -9.41 11.81 -2.38
C LEU A 320 -9.15 11.39 -3.82
N LEU A 321 -9.74 12.11 -4.76
CA LEU A 321 -9.48 11.96 -6.18
C LEU A 321 -8.70 13.18 -6.70
N TYR A 322 -7.85 12.94 -7.70
CA TYR A 322 -7.23 14.01 -8.46
C TYR A 322 -8.28 14.83 -9.24
N PRO A 323 -7.95 16.06 -9.67
CA PRO A 323 -8.83 16.86 -10.51
C PRO A 323 -9.35 16.08 -11.72
N GLY A 324 -10.64 16.15 -11.97
CA GLY A 324 -11.33 15.35 -12.99
C GLY A 324 -12.02 14.10 -12.44
N GLY A 325 -11.70 13.66 -11.21
CA GLY A 325 -12.45 12.61 -10.50
C GLY A 325 -12.27 11.20 -11.05
N GLU A 326 -11.32 10.96 -11.96
CA GLU A 326 -11.10 9.63 -12.56
C GLU A 326 -10.08 8.79 -11.80
N ARG A 327 -9.13 9.44 -11.11
CA ARG A 327 -7.97 8.79 -10.48
C ARG A 327 -7.94 9.03 -8.99
N ILE A 328 -7.67 7.97 -8.24
CA ILE A 328 -7.48 7.98 -6.79
C ILE A 328 -6.16 8.69 -6.49
N GLN A 329 -6.17 9.57 -5.49
CA GLN A 329 -4.99 10.22 -4.92
C GLN A 329 -4.71 9.71 -3.51
N HIS A 330 -5.76 9.41 -2.73
CA HIS A 330 -5.64 8.88 -1.38
C HIS A 330 -6.78 7.91 -1.10
N CYS A 331 -6.47 6.73 -0.57
CA CYS A 331 -7.42 5.72 -0.11
C CYS A 331 -6.84 5.04 1.13
N GLY A 332 -6.48 5.84 2.13
CA GLY A 332 -5.65 5.43 3.27
C GLY A 332 -4.15 5.49 2.96
N ILE A 333 -3.37 5.60 4.03
CA ILE A 333 -1.90 5.45 4.02
C ILE A 333 -1.55 4.14 4.72
N THR A 334 -0.63 3.40 4.11
CA THR A 334 -0.06 2.14 4.64
C THR A 334 1.43 2.31 4.90
N LEU A 335 1.95 1.66 5.94
CA LEU A 335 3.41 1.52 6.11
C LEU A 335 3.93 0.42 5.18
N LEU A 336 4.56 0.84 4.09
CA LEU A 336 5.30 -0.04 3.20
C LEU A 336 6.77 -0.07 3.63
N ARG A 337 7.57 -0.99 3.06
CA ARG A 337 9.05 -0.93 3.16
C ARG A 337 9.59 0.39 2.62
N THR A 338 8.80 1.01 1.74
CA THR A 338 9.04 2.33 1.17
C THR A 338 8.60 3.48 2.08
N GLY A 339 8.22 3.21 3.31
CA GLY A 339 7.64 4.19 4.22
C GLY A 339 6.15 4.40 3.97
N ALA A 340 5.60 5.42 4.63
CA ALA A 340 4.19 5.75 4.56
C ALA A 340 3.78 6.13 3.13
N SER A 341 2.84 5.37 2.56
CA SER A 341 2.45 5.47 1.16
C SER A 341 0.93 5.57 0.98
N HIS A 342 0.48 6.51 0.16
CA HIS A 342 -0.93 6.65 -0.23
C HIS A 342 -1.34 5.48 -1.13
N LYS A 343 -2.19 4.58 -0.63
CA LYS A 343 -2.59 3.39 -1.40
C LYS A 343 -3.48 3.78 -2.57
N LEU A 344 -3.31 3.05 -3.68
CA LEU A 344 -4.00 3.24 -4.96
C LEU A 344 -3.78 4.62 -5.62
N ALA A 345 -2.81 5.42 -5.16
CA ALA A 345 -2.53 6.71 -5.79
C ALA A 345 -2.16 6.53 -7.28
N GLY A 346 -2.84 7.28 -8.15
CA GLY A 346 -2.67 7.25 -9.61
C GLY A 346 -3.53 6.21 -10.35
N TYR A 347 -4.15 5.26 -9.63
CA TYR A 347 -5.04 4.26 -10.20
C TYR A 347 -6.43 4.85 -10.52
N THR A 348 -7.11 4.28 -11.53
CA THR A 348 -8.49 4.68 -11.87
C THR A 348 -9.48 4.18 -10.81
N ASP A 349 -10.50 4.97 -10.48
CA ASP A 349 -11.55 4.60 -9.51
C ASP A 349 -12.77 3.92 -10.18
N ASP A 350 -12.61 3.39 -11.39
CA ASP A 350 -13.66 2.77 -12.22
C ASP A 350 -13.91 1.29 -11.93
N ARG A 351 -13.16 0.71 -10.99
CA ARG A 351 -13.26 -0.70 -10.60
C ARG A 351 -13.03 -0.89 -9.10
N ASP A 352 -13.38 -2.07 -8.62
CA ASP A 352 -13.17 -2.45 -7.23
C ASP A 352 -11.75 -3.03 -7.07
N TYR A 353 -11.03 -2.52 -6.08
CA TYR A 353 -9.72 -3.04 -5.71
C TYR A 353 -9.86 -3.86 -4.43
N TYR A 354 -9.22 -5.03 -4.43
CA TYR A 354 -8.98 -5.85 -3.23
C TYR A 354 -10.18 -5.96 -2.29
N HIS A 355 -11.24 -6.63 -2.76
CA HIS A 355 -12.50 -6.80 -2.03
C HIS A 355 -13.20 -5.47 -1.68
N GLY A 356 -13.01 -4.44 -2.52
CA GLY A 356 -13.73 -3.18 -2.41
C GLY A 356 -13.15 -2.20 -1.39
N VAL A 357 -11.85 -2.26 -1.11
CA VAL A 357 -11.18 -1.32 -0.19
C VAL A 357 -11.38 0.14 -0.59
N ASN A 358 -11.47 0.42 -1.90
CA ASN A 358 -11.77 1.75 -2.45
C ASN A 358 -13.27 2.09 -2.49
N ARG A 359 -14.13 1.24 -1.94
CA ARG A 359 -15.60 1.38 -1.94
C ARG A 359 -16.20 1.40 -0.54
N GLY A 360 -15.46 0.92 0.45
CA GLY A 360 -15.92 0.73 1.82
C GLY A 360 -15.04 1.43 2.84
N VAL A 361 -15.60 1.62 4.02
CA VAL A 361 -14.85 2.10 5.18
C VAL A 361 -13.87 1.02 5.62
N HIS A 362 -12.65 1.41 5.98
CA HIS A 362 -11.64 0.49 6.49
C HIS A 362 -10.66 1.19 7.43
N ASN A 363 -10.09 0.42 8.35
CA ASN A 363 -8.96 0.89 9.15
C ASN A 363 -7.68 0.93 8.30
N CYS A 364 -6.82 1.91 8.56
CA CYS A 364 -5.53 2.08 7.90
C CYS A 364 -4.51 2.68 8.87
N PHE A 365 -3.23 2.67 8.51
CA PHE A 365 -2.18 3.22 9.36
C PHE A 365 -2.34 4.73 9.58
N ALA A 366 -2.59 5.49 8.52
CA ALA A 366 -2.80 6.92 8.60
C ALA A 366 -3.77 7.43 7.52
N VAL A 367 -4.28 8.64 7.74
CA VAL A 367 -5.04 9.41 6.75
C VAL A 367 -4.33 10.73 6.48
N THR A 368 -4.58 11.32 5.32
CA THR A 368 -3.84 12.52 4.91
C THR A 368 -4.39 13.80 5.53
N GLY A 369 -3.50 14.76 5.83
CA GLY A 369 -3.84 16.10 6.32
C GLY A 369 -4.63 16.96 5.34
N ALA A 370 -4.80 16.54 4.08
CA ALA A 370 -5.69 17.21 3.14
C ALA A 370 -7.16 17.13 3.58
N CYS A 371 -7.57 16.05 4.25
CA CYS A 371 -8.87 15.94 4.89
C CYS A 371 -8.77 14.96 6.07
N LEU A 372 -8.62 15.49 7.28
CA LEU A 372 -8.42 14.73 8.51
C LEU A 372 -9.32 15.26 9.62
N MET A 373 -10.21 14.41 10.14
CA MET A 373 -11.05 14.69 11.29
C MET A 373 -10.57 13.93 12.53
N VAL A 374 -10.59 14.59 13.68
CA VAL A 374 -10.29 14.01 14.99
C VAL A 374 -11.11 14.72 16.05
N THR A 375 -11.51 14.01 17.12
CA THR A 375 -12.15 14.68 18.26
C THR A 375 -11.16 15.62 18.95
N LYS A 376 -11.62 16.77 19.44
CA LYS A 376 -10.77 17.71 20.18
C LYS A 376 -10.08 17.04 21.38
N GLU A 377 -10.79 16.16 22.08
CA GLU A 377 -10.27 15.41 23.21
C GLU A 377 -9.05 14.54 22.84
N LYS A 378 -9.17 13.71 21.80
CA LYS A 378 -8.08 12.82 21.35
C LYS A 378 -6.89 13.63 20.80
N PHE A 379 -7.16 14.72 20.07
CA PHE A 379 -6.12 15.63 19.59
C PHE A 379 -5.32 16.25 20.75
N ASP A 380 -6.00 16.76 21.78
CA ASP A 380 -5.35 17.36 22.95
C ASP A 380 -4.58 16.34 23.77
N ARG A 381 -5.08 15.10 23.85
CA ARG A 381 -4.45 13.98 24.57
C ARG A 381 -3.06 13.67 24.04
N ILE A 382 -2.86 13.74 22.72
CA ILE A 382 -1.55 13.53 22.07
C ILE A 382 -0.77 14.83 21.85
N HIS A 383 -1.23 15.95 22.43
CA HIS A 383 -0.62 17.28 22.31
C HIS A 383 -0.60 17.89 20.90
N GLY A 384 -1.52 17.46 20.04
CA GLY A 384 -1.68 17.96 18.67
C GLY A 384 -0.59 17.48 17.71
N PHE A 385 -0.32 18.27 16.67
CA PHE A 385 0.74 17.97 15.71
C PHE A 385 2.13 18.24 16.30
N ASP A 386 3.11 17.39 15.99
CA ASP A 386 4.51 17.63 16.39
C ASP A 386 5.14 18.74 15.54
N GLU A 387 5.47 19.86 16.18
CA GLU A 387 6.08 21.03 15.54
C GLU A 387 7.54 20.81 15.10
N GLY A 388 8.14 19.66 15.47
CA GLY A 388 9.43 19.20 14.94
C GLY A 388 9.37 18.79 13.47
N LEU A 389 8.18 18.45 12.96
CA LEU A 389 7.93 18.16 11.55
C LEU A 389 7.37 19.40 10.86
N ALA A 390 8.11 19.97 9.92
CA ALA A 390 7.74 21.24 9.31
C ALA A 390 6.74 21.07 8.16
N ILE A 391 6.91 20.06 7.31
CA ILE A 391 6.09 19.91 6.10
C ILE A 391 5.62 18.47 5.89
N ALA A 392 6.54 17.51 5.73
CA ALA A 392 6.18 16.12 5.45
C ALA A 392 5.95 15.32 6.73
N TYR A 393 5.26 14.17 6.60
CA TYR A 393 4.96 13.24 7.69
C TYR A 393 4.13 13.81 8.85
N THR A 394 3.66 15.06 8.78
CA THR A 394 2.93 15.72 9.87
C THR A 394 1.60 15.03 10.19
N ASP A 395 0.86 14.64 9.16
CA ASP A 395 -0.37 13.86 9.24
C ASP A 395 -0.11 12.40 9.67
N VAL A 396 0.94 11.78 9.13
CA VAL A 396 1.37 10.43 9.50
C VAL A 396 1.81 10.35 10.97
N ASP A 397 2.54 11.34 11.46
CA ASP A 397 2.95 11.46 12.87
C ASP A 397 1.77 11.62 13.81
N LEU A 398 0.81 12.49 13.49
CA LEU A 398 -0.42 12.63 14.27
C LEU A 398 -1.16 11.28 14.35
N CYS A 399 -1.32 10.61 13.21
CA CYS A 399 -1.96 9.30 13.13
C CYS A 399 -1.22 8.25 13.96
N ALA A 400 0.11 8.19 13.88
CA ALA A 400 0.94 7.27 14.67
C ALA A 400 0.92 7.57 16.18
N GLY A 401 0.81 8.85 16.56
CA GLY A 401 0.56 9.27 17.94
C GLY A 401 -0.76 8.73 18.47
N LEU A 402 -1.83 8.79 17.67
CA LEU A 402 -3.13 8.19 18.03
C LEU A 402 -3.05 6.66 18.10
N LEU A 403 -2.31 6.01 17.19
CA LEU A 403 -2.06 4.56 17.26
C LEU A 403 -1.34 4.17 18.56
N SER A 404 -0.41 5.00 19.02
CA SER A 404 0.34 4.77 20.28
C SER A 404 -0.57 4.78 21.52
N GLU A 405 -1.74 5.42 21.43
CA GLU A 405 -2.79 5.42 22.45
C GLU A 405 -3.79 4.24 22.30
N GLY A 406 -3.53 3.30 21.37
CA GLY A 406 -4.40 2.16 21.09
C GLY A 406 -5.65 2.51 20.27
N LEU A 407 -5.64 3.65 19.57
CA LEU A 407 -6.73 4.07 18.68
C LEU A 407 -6.43 3.66 17.23
N TYR A 408 -7.46 3.55 16.39
CA TYR A 408 -7.34 3.13 14.98
C TYR A 408 -7.72 4.26 14.05
N ASN A 409 -6.96 4.46 12.98
CA ASN A 409 -7.32 5.44 11.96
C ASN A 409 -8.26 4.81 10.93
N VAL A 410 -9.15 5.62 10.35
CA VAL A 410 -10.25 5.15 9.48
C VAL A 410 -10.26 5.96 8.18
N CYS A 411 -10.31 5.28 7.04
CA CYS A 411 -10.55 5.92 5.75
C CYS A 411 -11.97 5.61 5.26
N LEU A 412 -12.77 6.65 5.04
CA LEU A 412 -14.07 6.56 4.38
C LEU A 412 -13.86 6.55 2.86
N SER A 413 -13.98 5.38 2.24
CA SER A 413 -13.78 5.22 0.78
C SER A 413 -15.07 5.06 -0.02
N ASP A 414 -16.20 5.06 0.66
CA ASP A 414 -17.55 5.11 0.10
C ASP A 414 -18.00 6.54 -0.29
N THR A 415 -17.32 7.55 0.23
CA THR A 415 -17.43 8.97 -0.15
C THR A 415 -16.08 9.49 -0.67
N HIS A 416 -16.08 10.58 -1.43
CA HIS A 416 -14.84 11.17 -1.93
C HIS A 416 -14.89 12.69 -2.04
N LEU A 417 -13.72 13.31 -1.95
CA LEU A 417 -13.50 14.72 -2.24
C LEU A 417 -12.50 14.87 -3.41
N ILE A 418 -12.45 16.04 -4.03
CA ILE A 418 -11.44 16.40 -5.03
C ILE A 418 -10.35 17.20 -4.34
N HIS A 419 -9.09 16.89 -4.60
CA HIS A 419 -7.96 17.66 -4.08
C HIS A 419 -7.10 18.17 -5.24
N HIS A 420 -7.02 19.49 -5.38
CA HIS A 420 -6.43 20.19 -6.53
C HIS A 420 -4.90 20.35 -6.47
N GLU A 421 -4.23 19.50 -5.68
CA GLU A 421 -2.80 19.46 -5.30
C GLU A 421 -1.78 20.06 -6.29
N SER A 422 -1.97 19.89 -7.61
CA SER A 422 -1.08 20.42 -8.65
C SER A 422 -1.04 21.96 -8.76
N LEU A 423 -1.95 22.67 -8.10
CA LEU A 423 -2.08 24.13 -8.16
C LEU A 423 -1.46 24.86 -6.97
N SER A 424 -1.60 24.34 -5.74
CA SER A 424 -0.98 24.89 -4.53
C SER A 424 0.49 24.45 -4.42
N ARG A 425 0.78 23.21 -4.85
CA ARG A 425 2.11 22.64 -5.01
C ARG A 425 2.47 22.58 -6.49
N LYS A 426 2.42 23.71 -7.21
CA LYS A 426 3.17 23.82 -8.48
C LYS A 426 4.57 23.32 -8.17
N SER A 427 4.85 22.10 -8.62
CA SER A 427 6.01 21.27 -8.36
C SER A 427 6.97 21.90 -7.36
N ASP A 428 7.25 21.24 -6.24
CA ASP A 428 8.63 21.24 -5.79
C ASP A 428 9.47 21.02 -7.06
N GLU A 429 9.99 22.09 -7.67
CA GLU A 429 11.17 22.04 -8.49
C GLU A 429 12.10 21.35 -7.52
N ILE A 430 12.30 20.04 -7.71
CA ILE A 430 12.86 19.13 -6.71
C ILE A 430 14.28 19.61 -6.46
N ASN A 431 14.37 20.60 -5.58
CA ASN A 431 15.58 21.26 -5.20
C ASN A 431 16.09 20.47 -4.01
N GLU A 432 17.40 20.34 -3.93
CA GLU A 432 18.11 19.49 -2.99
C GLU A 432 17.66 19.71 -1.54
N GLY A 433 17.22 20.93 -1.20
CA GLY A 433 16.66 21.28 0.11
C GLY A 433 15.34 20.57 0.46
N ALA A 434 14.38 20.48 -0.46
CA ALA A 434 13.09 19.79 -0.21
C ALA A 434 13.30 18.30 0.01
N PHE A 435 14.19 17.70 -0.79
CA PHE A 435 14.58 16.30 -0.66
C PHE A 435 15.28 16.01 0.67
N LYS A 436 16.29 16.81 1.04
CA LYS A 436 16.99 16.66 2.33
C LYS A 436 16.05 16.79 3.52
N ARG A 437 15.08 17.71 3.44
CA ARG A 437 14.05 17.86 4.47
C ARG A 437 13.17 16.61 4.56
N LEU A 438 12.62 16.13 3.45
CA LEU A 438 11.79 14.92 3.43
C LEU A 438 12.54 13.72 4.04
N ALA A 439 13.81 13.53 3.66
CA ALA A 439 14.64 12.46 4.22
C ALA A 439 14.86 12.62 5.74
N SER A 440 15.11 13.85 6.20
CA SER A 440 15.28 14.13 7.63
C SER A 440 13.99 13.94 8.44
N GLU A 441 12.86 14.40 7.91
CA GLU A 441 11.53 14.27 8.55
C GLU A 441 11.09 12.80 8.61
N ARG A 442 11.38 12.04 7.54
CA ARG A 442 11.20 10.59 7.54
C ARG A 442 12.07 9.91 8.59
N ALA A 443 13.37 10.21 8.65
CA ALA A 443 14.26 9.59 9.63
C ALA A 443 13.82 9.89 11.07
N PHE A 444 13.37 11.12 11.33
CA PHE A 444 12.79 11.50 12.62
C PHE A 444 11.53 10.66 12.95
N PHE A 445 10.61 10.51 12.00
CA PHE A 445 9.42 9.68 12.17
C PHE A 445 9.79 8.21 12.42
N GLU A 446 10.72 7.65 11.65
CA GLU A 446 11.16 6.27 11.77
C GLU A 446 11.84 5.99 13.12
N GLU A 447 12.64 6.93 13.62
CA GLU A 447 13.26 6.85 14.94
C GLU A 447 12.18 6.92 16.05
N LYS A 448 11.25 7.88 15.95
CA LYS A 448 10.19 8.12 16.95
C LYS A 448 9.26 6.92 17.09
N TYR A 449 8.89 6.25 15.99
CA TYR A 449 7.94 5.13 15.97
C TYR A 449 8.56 3.79 15.57
N ALA A 450 9.86 3.60 15.81
CA ALA A 450 10.60 2.39 15.44
C ALA A 450 9.94 1.09 15.92
N ALA A 451 9.28 1.11 17.09
CA ALA A 451 8.57 -0.05 17.61
C ALA A 451 7.33 -0.41 16.79
N ILE A 452 6.52 0.59 16.39
CA ILE A 452 5.33 0.39 15.55
C ILE A 452 5.76 -0.09 14.17
N ILE A 453 6.75 0.56 13.57
CA ILE A 453 7.27 0.21 12.24
C ILE A 453 7.82 -1.22 12.21
N ARG A 454 8.55 -1.63 13.25
CA ARG A 454 9.08 -3.00 13.36
C ARG A 454 7.97 -4.05 13.47
N ASN A 455 6.84 -3.71 14.09
CA ASN A 455 5.71 -4.63 14.21
C ASN A 455 4.90 -4.74 12.90
N GLY A 456 5.03 -3.76 11.99
CA GLY A 456 4.30 -3.69 10.74
C GLY A 456 2.94 -3.00 10.85
N ASP A 457 2.28 -2.81 9.71
CA ASP A 457 0.92 -2.28 9.62
C ASP A 457 -0.11 -3.40 9.87
N PRO A 458 -0.89 -3.37 10.96
CA PRO A 458 -1.84 -4.44 11.26
C PRO A 458 -2.97 -4.52 10.23
N TRP A 459 -3.25 -3.46 9.48
CA TRP A 459 -4.32 -3.46 8.48
C TRP A 459 -3.82 -3.76 7.06
N TYR A 460 -2.54 -4.14 6.92
CA TYR A 460 -1.96 -4.54 5.66
C TYR A 460 -1.25 -5.89 5.80
N SER A 461 -1.76 -6.92 5.11
CA SER A 461 -1.21 -8.27 5.23
C SER A 461 0.25 -8.32 4.78
N VAL A 462 1.06 -9.04 5.55
CA VAL A 462 2.47 -9.36 5.22
C VAL A 462 2.61 -10.15 3.91
N ASN A 463 1.55 -10.81 3.47
CA ASN A 463 1.48 -11.55 2.20
C ASN A 463 1.18 -10.65 0.99
N LEU A 464 1.08 -9.33 1.19
CA LEU A 464 0.96 -8.33 0.13
C LEU A 464 2.27 -7.56 -0.11
N THR A 465 2.46 -7.08 -1.34
CA THR A 465 3.65 -6.33 -1.76
C THR A 465 3.97 -5.18 -0.81
N ASP A 466 5.24 -5.10 -0.38
CA ASP A 466 5.73 -4.07 0.53
C ASP A 466 6.29 -2.83 -0.18
N THR A 467 6.08 -2.74 -1.49
CA THR A 467 6.64 -1.72 -2.41
C THR A 467 5.59 -1.14 -3.35
N GLY A 468 4.57 -1.92 -3.72
CA GLY A 468 3.50 -1.51 -4.61
C GLY A 468 2.41 -0.67 -3.94
N LEU A 469 1.79 0.21 -4.71
CA LEU A 469 0.62 1.00 -4.26
C LEU A 469 -0.70 0.22 -4.41
N GLU A 470 -0.69 -0.85 -5.18
CA GLU A 470 -1.75 -1.84 -5.34
C GLU A 470 -1.71 -2.94 -4.27
N TYR A 471 -2.64 -3.89 -4.38
CA TYR A 471 -2.72 -5.06 -3.52
C TYR A 471 -2.40 -6.30 -4.36
N ARG A 472 -1.12 -6.64 -4.40
CA ARG A 472 -0.59 -7.84 -5.07
C ARG A 472 0.05 -8.77 -4.06
N VAL A 473 0.07 -10.06 -4.36
CA VAL A 473 0.84 -11.06 -3.60
C VAL A 473 2.29 -10.61 -3.45
N ASN A 474 2.84 -10.74 -2.25
CA ASN A 474 4.21 -10.39 -1.89
C ASN A 474 5.21 -11.40 -2.47
N VAL A 475 5.40 -11.32 -3.77
CA VAL A 475 6.44 -12.05 -4.46
C VAL A 475 7.29 -11.01 -5.19
N PRO A 476 8.56 -10.83 -4.79
CA PRO A 476 9.43 -9.86 -5.42
C PRO A 476 9.46 -10.06 -6.93
N ASP A 477 9.14 -8.99 -7.68
CA ASP A 477 9.40 -8.98 -9.11
C ASP A 477 10.93 -8.93 -9.32
N PRO A 478 11.49 -9.53 -10.37
CA PRO A 478 12.88 -9.34 -10.80
C PRO A 478 13.40 -7.90 -10.72
N GLU A 479 12.54 -6.89 -10.90
CA GLU A 479 12.91 -5.49 -10.70
C GLU A 479 13.22 -5.13 -9.25
N GLU A 480 12.47 -5.71 -8.31
CA GLU A 480 12.63 -5.52 -6.87
C GLU A 480 13.79 -6.33 -6.32
N GLU A 481 14.05 -7.50 -6.93
CA GLU A 481 15.24 -8.33 -6.67
C GLU A 481 16.52 -7.73 -7.26
N CYS A 482 16.42 -6.76 -8.17
CA CYS A 482 17.58 -6.09 -8.77
C CYS A 482 18.30 -5.23 -7.73
N GLN A 483 19.49 -5.67 -7.34
CA GLN A 483 20.36 -4.93 -6.43
C GLN A 483 21.02 -3.76 -7.14
N ILE A 484 21.16 -2.64 -6.42
CA ILE A 484 21.98 -1.52 -6.89
C ILE A 484 23.44 -1.95 -6.79
N ILE A 485 24.15 -1.88 -7.91
CA ILE A 485 25.59 -2.11 -7.91
C ILE A 485 26.24 -0.86 -7.33
N ASP A 486 26.75 -0.96 -6.10
CA ASP A 486 27.53 0.06 -5.40
C ASP A 486 29.04 -0.26 -5.44
N ALA A 487 29.87 0.54 -4.78
CA ALA A 487 31.33 0.35 -4.77
C ALA A 487 31.79 -0.96 -4.12
N ASP A 488 31.05 -1.53 -3.18
CA ASP A 488 31.39 -2.78 -2.51
C ASP A 488 30.94 -3.99 -3.35
N ALA A 489 29.73 -3.94 -3.91
CA ALA A 489 29.27 -4.87 -4.94
C ALA A 489 30.19 -4.82 -6.18
N LEU A 490 30.78 -3.66 -6.50
CA LEU A 490 31.80 -3.53 -7.54
C LEU A 490 33.07 -4.31 -7.21
N ARG A 491 33.55 -4.24 -5.96
CA ARG A 491 34.75 -4.97 -5.50
C ARG A 491 34.52 -6.49 -5.47
N GLU A 492 33.30 -6.92 -5.16
CA GLU A 492 32.93 -8.33 -5.23
C GLU A 492 32.73 -8.80 -6.68
N SER A 493 32.15 -7.98 -7.54
CA SER A 493 31.98 -8.25 -8.97
C SER A 493 33.27 -8.06 -9.79
N ASP A 494 34.33 -7.47 -9.25
CA ASP A 494 35.68 -7.60 -9.81
C ASP A 494 36.21 -9.05 -9.71
N ARG A 495 35.50 -9.94 -9.00
CA ARG A 495 35.64 -11.40 -9.09
C ARG A 495 34.70 -12.06 -10.11
N SER A 496 33.88 -11.26 -10.81
CA SER A 496 33.01 -11.78 -11.88
C SER A 496 33.86 -12.36 -13.00
N GLU A 497 33.33 -13.39 -13.63
CA GLU A 497 34.07 -14.14 -14.63
C GLU A 497 34.20 -13.39 -15.98
N ILE A 498 33.41 -12.32 -16.20
CA ILE A 498 33.37 -11.55 -17.47
C ILE A 498 33.89 -10.13 -17.28
N THR A 499 35.15 -9.92 -17.63
CA THR A 499 35.78 -8.59 -17.69
C THR A 499 35.39 -7.81 -18.96
N ALA A 500 35.65 -6.50 -18.99
CA ALA A 500 35.51 -5.69 -20.20
C ALA A 500 36.29 -6.30 -21.39
N ASP A 501 37.52 -6.78 -21.17
CA ASP A 501 38.31 -7.47 -22.20
C ASP A 501 37.62 -8.73 -22.74
N THR A 502 36.99 -9.51 -21.86
CA THR A 502 36.24 -10.71 -22.24
C THR A 502 34.98 -10.34 -23.02
N PHE A 503 34.28 -9.28 -22.61
CA PHE A 503 33.13 -8.73 -23.33
C PHE A 503 33.53 -8.20 -24.73
N MET A 504 34.67 -7.52 -24.85
CA MET A 504 35.17 -6.98 -26.12
C MET A 504 35.54 -8.06 -27.13
N LYS A 505 35.89 -9.27 -26.66
CA LYS A 505 36.13 -10.46 -27.51
C LYS A 505 34.83 -11.06 -28.07
N LEU A 506 33.66 -10.69 -27.57
CA LEU A 506 32.38 -11.05 -28.18
C LEU A 506 32.30 -10.43 -29.59
N ARG A 507 31.82 -11.22 -30.56
CA ARG A 507 31.82 -10.78 -31.95
C ARG A 507 30.78 -9.69 -32.14
N GLU A 508 31.22 -8.49 -32.52
CA GLU A 508 30.34 -7.45 -33.05
C GLU A 508 29.80 -7.94 -34.41
N LYS A 509 28.48 -8.13 -34.50
CA LYS A 509 27.81 -8.55 -35.73
C LYS A 509 26.53 -7.72 -35.91
N PRO A 510 26.59 -6.64 -36.72
CA PRO A 510 25.42 -5.85 -37.06
C PRO A 510 24.28 -6.75 -37.59
N GLY A 511 23.07 -6.62 -37.04
CA GLY A 511 21.89 -7.40 -37.43
C GLY A 511 21.72 -8.77 -36.76
N LYS A 512 22.50 -9.09 -35.72
CA LYS A 512 22.37 -10.36 -34.94
C LYS A 512 21.80 -10.20 -33.53
N ILE A 513 21.64 -8.98 -33.05
CA ILE A 513 20.89 -8.68 -31.83
C ILE A 513 19.76 -7.76 -32.24
N MET A 514 18.55 -8.11 -31.83
CA MET A 514 17.41 -7.21 -31.82
C MET A 514 17.29 -6.66 -30.42
N TYR A 515 17.23 -5.33 -30.28
CA TYR A 515 17.16 -4.70 -28.96
C TYR A 515 16.44 -3.35 -29.03
N SER A 516 16.00 -2.88 -27.87
CA SER A 516 15.63 -1.49 -27.62
C SER A 516 16.21 -1.08 -26.28
N LEU A 517 16.84 0.10 -26.23
CA LEU A 517 17.16 0.78 -24.98
C LEU A 517 15.99 1.72 -24.69
N GLU A 518 15.23 1.43 -23.64
CA GLU A 518 13.98 2.14 -23.34
C GLU A 518 14.18 3.22 -22.28
N SER A 519 15.12 3.01 -21.36
CA SER A 519 15.40 3.95 -20.28
C SER A 519 16.90 3.99 -20.00
N PHE A 520 17.42 5.21 -19.90
CA PHE A 520 18.63 5.55 -19.18
C PHE A 520 18.29 6.79 -18.36
N ARG A 521 17.96 6.60 -17.09
CA ARG A 521 17.43 7.68 -16.24
C ARG A 521 18.11 7.70 -14.89
N PHE A 522 18.25 8.90 -14.34
CA PHE A 522 18.66 9.09 -12.96
C PHE A 522 17.47 8.91 -12.03
N CYS A 523 17.54 7.92 -11.16
CA CYS A 523 16.60 7.68 -10.09
C CYS A 523 17.16 8.30 -8.81
N ARG A 524 16.53 9.39 -8.35
CA ARG A 524 16.81 9.94 -7.02
C ARG A 524 16.30 8.97 -5.97
N SER A 525 16.98 8.99 -4.83
CA SER A 525 16.62 8.15 -3.70
C SER A 525 15.12 8.20 -3.42
N ASP A 526 14.52 7.02 -3.37
CA ASP A 526 13.08 6.87 -3.25
C ASP A 526 12.69 6.55 -1.81
N ALA A 527 11.38 6.50 -1.60
CA ALA A 527 10.82 6.13 -0.32
C ALA A 527 11.25 4.68 0.07
N CYS A 528 11.76 3.84 -0.83
CA CYS A 528 12.36 2.53 -0.54
C CYS A 528 13.76 2.56 0.10
N ALA A 529 14.28 3.75 0.45
CA ALA A 529 15.63 3.92 1.00
C ALA A 529 16.75 3.48 0.04
N ARG A 530 16.46 3.38 -1.27
CA ARG A 530 17.49 3.19 -2.29
C ARG A 530 18.24 4.51 -2.45
N GLU A 531 19.57 4.52 -2.33
CA GLU A 531 20.38 5.72 -2.57
C GLU A 531 20.42 6.05 -4.08
N ASN A 532 20.72 7.30 -4.44
CA ASN A 532 20.73 7.81 -5.82
C ASN A 532 21.40 6.84 -6.83
N TYR A 533 20.67 6.39 -7.83
CA TYR A 533 21.15 5.39 -8.80
C TYR A 533 20.76 5.74 -10.25
N TYR A 534 21.46 5.17 -11.21
CA TYR A 534 21.06 5.16 -12.61
C TYR A 534 20.38 3.84 -12.94
N GLU A 535 19.24 3.92 -13.62
CA GLU A 535 18.50 2.78 -14.15
C GLU A 535 18.74 2.67 -15.66
N ILE A 536 19.18 1.49 -16.10
CA ILE A 536 19.33 1.13 -17.51
C ILE A 536 18.36 -0.01 -17.82
N ARG A 537 17.38 0.24 -18.70
CA ARG A 537 16.32 -0.73 -19.02
C ARG A 537 16.11 -0.87 -20.52
N GLY A 538 15.78 -2.07 -20.93
CA GLY A 538 15.34 -2.33 -22.29
C GLY A 538 14.94 -3.78 -22.50
N TRP A 539 15.02 -4.22 -23.75
CA TRP A 539 14.93 -5.63 -24.11
C TRP A 539 15.96 -5.95 -25.18
N ALA A 540 16.41 -7.21 -25.19
CA ALA A 540 17.33 -7.70 -26.21
C ALA A 540 17.18 -9.21 -26.43
N PHE A 541 17.33 -9.67 -27.67
CA PHE A 541 17.42 -11.08 -28.01
C PHE A 541 18.24 -11.34 -29.28
N CYS A 542 18.66 -12.59 -29.47
CA CYS A 542 19.35 -13.07 -30.68
C CYS A 542 18.35 -13.75 -31.62
N PRO A 543 18.06 -13.23 -32.82
CA PRO A 543 17.15 -13.87 -33.77
C PRO A 543 17.55 -15.31 -34.12
N GLY A 544 16.57 -16.20 -34.18
CA GLY A 544 16.77 -17.63 -34.47
C GLY A 544 17.28 -18.47 -33.29
N HIS A 545 17.44 -17.88 -32.11
CA HIS A 545 17.75 -18.56 -30.85
C HIS A 545 16.59 -18.42 -29.87
N HIS A 546 16.53 -19.32 -28.88
CA HIS A 546 15.59 -19.16 -27.78
C HIS A 546 16.03 -18.00 -26.87
N GLY A 547 15.10 -17.13 -26.42
CA GLY A 547 15.43 -15.91 -25.68
C GLY A 547 16.17 -16.11 -24.35
N TYR A 548 16.09 -17.31 -23.76
CA TYR A 548 16.83 -17.67 -22.54
C TYR A 548 18.27 -18.16 -22.78
N GLU A 549 18.68 -18.37 -24.03
CA GLU A 549 20.00 -18.95 -24.32
C GLU A 549 21.16 -18.01 -23.98
N TYR A 550 20.94 -16.70 -24.04
CA TYR A 550 21.95 -15.68 -23.82
C TYR A 550 21.46 -14.67 -22.79
N ASP A 551 22.24 -14.46 -21.74
CA ASP A 551 21.95 -13.54 -20.65
C ASP A 551 22.38 -12.10 -21.02
N PRO A 552 21.58 -11.09 -20.65
CA PRO A 552 21.88 -9.70 -20.95
C PRO A 552 23.01 -9.17 -20.05
N TRP A 553 23.96 -8.48 -20.67
CA TRP A 553 25.07 -7.80 -20.03
C TRP A 553 25.18 -6.39 -20.59
N ILE A 554 25.52 -5.42 -19.75
CA ILE A 554 25.72 -4.03 -20.15
C ILE A 554 27.18 -3.67 -19.94
N LEU A 555 27.87 -3.31 -21.01
CA LEU A 555 29.18 -2.69 -20.93
C LEU A 555 28.98 -1.18 -20.85
N ILE A 556 29.59 -0.54 -19.85
CA ILE A 556 29.51 0.90 -19.64
C ILE A 556 30.91 1.49 -19.70
N ARG A 557 31.06 2.56 -20.46
CA ARG A 557 32.26 3.37 -20.49
C ARG A 557 32.10 4.59 -19.58
N MET A 558 33.00 4.68 -18.61
CA MET A 558 33.06 5.70 -17.55
C MET A 558 34.41 6.42 -17.66
N GLY A 559 34.44 7.51 -18.44
CA GLY A 559 35.70 8.17 -18.80
C GLY A 559 36.63 7.22 -19.56
N ASP A 560 37.82 6.96 -19.02
CA ASP A 560 38.82 6.05 -19.60
C ASP A 560 38.64 4.58 -19.16
N THR A 561 37.62 4.28 -18.34
CA THR A 561 37.38 2.92 -17.81
C THR A 561 36.16 2.27 -18.46
N GLU A 562 36.25 0.99 -18.77
CA GLU A 562 35.14 0.18 -19.28
C GLU A 562 34.85 -0.95 -18.30
N ARG A 563 33.58 -1.16 -17.96
CA ARG A 563 33.16 -2.27 -17.08
C ARG A 563 31.89 -2.93 -17.60
N ALA A 564 31.83 -4.26 -17.49
CA ALA A 564 30.71 -5.07 -17.92
C ALA A 564 29.94 -5.55 -16.69
N PHE A 565 28.61 -5.42 -16.75
CA PHE A 565 27.71 -5.75 -15.66
C PHE A 565 26.65 -6.75 -16.14
N PRO A 566 26.33 -7.79 -15.36
CA PRO A 566 25.17 -8.62 -15.64
C PRO A 566 23.89 -7.79 -15.42
N ALA A 567 22.91 -7.93 -16.30
CA ALA A 567 21.60 -7.32 -16.12
C ALA A 567 20.56 -8.36 -15.68
N VAL A 568 19.60 -7.94 -14.85
CA VAL A 568 18.51 -8.80 -14.39
C VAL A 568 17.46 -8.90 -15.48
N ARG A 569 16.99 -10.11 -15.78
CA ARG A 569 15.95 -10.35 -16.80
C ARG A 569 14.57 -9.92 -16.32
N LEU A 570 13.82 -9.26 -17.19
CA LEU A 570 12.44 -8.80 -16.95
C LEU A 570 11.43 -9.50 -17.86
N LEU A 571 10.20 -9.65 -17.35
CA LEU A 571 9.06 -10.13 -18.12
C LEU A 571 8.65 -9.11 -19.20
N ARG A 572 8.41 -9.60 -20.42
CA ARG A 572 7.94 -8.83 -21.58
C ARG A 572 6.79 -9.56 -22.26
N THR A 573 5.60 -8.97 -22.19
CA THR A 573 4.40 -9.50 -22.83
C THR A 573 4.22 -8.95 -24.24
N ASP A 574 4.83 -7.80 -24.56
CA ASP A 574 4.75 -7.07 -25.82
C ASP A 574 5.77 -7.56 -26.86
N VAL A 575 7.01 -7.83 -26.45
CA VAL A 575 8.09 -8.29 -27.36
C VAL A 575 7.69 -9.57 -28.12
N PRO A 576 7.11 -10.62 -27.48
CA PRO A 576 6.63 -11.79 -28.21
C PRO A 576 5.48 -11.50 -29.19
N GLN A 577 4.69 -10.46 -28.97
CA GLN A 577 3.59 -10.09 -29.87
C GLN A 577 4.13 -9.45 -31.16
N VAL A 578 5.14 -8.59 -31.04
CA VAL A 578 5.80 -7.93 -32.18
C VAL A 578 6.66 -8.93 -32.97
N PHE A 579 7.39 -9.80 -32.27
CA PHE A 579 8.30 -10.79 -32.86
C PHE A 579 7.77 -12.21 -32.77
N SER A 580 6.53 -12.44 -33.20
CA SER A 580 5.80 -13.72 -33.07
C SER A 580 6.44 -14.95 -33.73
N LYS A 581 7.45 -14.77 -34.58
CA LYS A 581 8.22 -15.85 -35.22
C LYS A 581 9.41 -16.33 -34.38
N GLU A 582 9.81 -15.54 -33.39
CA GLU A 582 10.93 -15.82 -32.50
C GLU A 582 10.44 -16.61 -31.27
N ARG A 583 11.37 -17.26 -30.56
CA ARG A 583 11.05 -18.23 -29.50
C ARG A 583 11.44 -17.74 -28.12
N ASP A 584 10.57 -17.98 -27.14
CA ASP A 584 10.85 -17.79 -25.72
C ASP A 584 11.37 -16.38 -25.37
N LEU A 585 10.72 -15.37 -25.94
CA LEU A 585 11.09 -13.96 -25.75
C LEU A 585 10.45 -13.32 -24.51
N SER A 586 9.67 -14.06 -23.72
CA SER A 586 8.96 -13.49 -22.57
C SER A 586 9.90 -12.98 -21.48
N LEU A 587 11.15 -13.48 -21.37
CA LEU A 587 12.17 -12.94 -20.44
C LEU A 587 13.33 -12.26 -21.19
N SER A 588 13.01 -11.56 -22.28
CA SER A 588 13.98 -10.79 -23.07
C SER A 588 14.23 -9.37 -22.55
N GLY A 589 13.40 -8.90 -21.61
CA GLY A 589 13.63 -7.62 -20.94
C GLY A 589 14.87 -7.67 -20.05
N PHE A 590 15.46 -6.52 -19.79
CA PHE A 590 16.57 -6.41 -18.85
C PHE A 590 16.51 -5.09 -18.07
N ILE A 591 17.07 -5.12 -16.85
CA ILE A 591 17.33 -3.96 -16.02
C ILE A 591 18.70 -4.06 -15.35
N LEU A 592 19.34 -2.91 -15.19
CA LEU A 592 20.56 -2.74 -14.43
C LEU A 592 20.45 -1.46 -13.60
N MET A 593 20.74 -1.54 -12.31
CA MET A 593 20.76 -0.40 -11.39
C MET A 593 22.19 -0.18 -10.90
N ILE A 594 22.70 1.03 -11.02
CA ILE A 594 24.09 1.37 -10.66
C ILE A 594 24.09 2.61 -9.79
N ASP A 595 24.81 2.56 -8.68
CA ASP A 595 25.01 3.71 -7.80
C ASP A 595 25.57 4.91 -8.60
N LYS A 596 24.99 6.08 -8.38
CA LYS A 596 25.44 7.33 -9.01
C LYS A 596 26.93 7.58 -8.79
N ALA A 597 27.48 7.25 -7.63
CA ALA A 597 28.89 7.46 -7.28
C ALA A 597 29.86 6.69 -8.20
N LEU A 598 29.38 5.65 -8.89
CA LEU A 598 30.18 4.87 -9.83
C LEU A 598 30.21 5.47 -11.23
N LEU A 599 29.22 6.28 -11.60
CA LEU A 599 29.14 6.91 -12.92
C LEU A 599 29.67 8.35 -12.82
N PRO A 600 30.70 8.75 -13.60
CA PRO A 600 31.19 10.11 -13.56
C PRO A 600 30.08 11.09 -13.98
N ASN A 601 29.88 12.17 -13.22
CA ASN A 601 28.98 13.26 -13.60
C ASN A 601 29.44 13.84 -14.95
N GLY A 602 28.72 13.52 -16.03
CA GLY A 602 29.02 14.05 -17.36
C GLY A 602 28.10 13.51 -18.45
N ASP A 603 27.74 14.39 -19.38
CA ASP A 603 26.73 14.24 -20.43
C ASP A 603 27.03 13.18 -21.52
N ARG A 604 27.98 12.26 -21.30
CA ARG A 604 28.40 11.25 -22.29
C ARG A 604 28.72 9.90 -21.64
N THR A 605 27.70 9.27 -21.06
CA THR A 605 27.78 7.83 -20.75
C THR A 605 27.53 7.04 -22.03
N GLU A 606 28.47 6.18 -22.40
CA GLU A 606 28.30 5.27 -23.54
C GLU A 606 28.10 3.85 -23.04
N ILE A 607 27.13 3.15 -23.63
CA ILE A 607 26.80 1.78 -23.25
C ILE A 607 26.82 0.84 -24.46
N GLN A 608 27.11 -0.44 -24.23
CA GLN A 608 26.85 -1.52 -25.17
C GLN A 608 26.00 -2.60 -24.51
N ILE A 609 25.04 -3.13 -25.26
CA ILE A 609 24.24 -4.27 -24.84
C ILE A 609 24.89 -5.53 -25.41
N GLY A 610 25.18 -6.48 -24.53
CA GLY A 610 25.72 -7.80 -24.86
C GLY A 610 24.74 -8.89 -24.50
N LEU A 611 24.70 -9.92 -25.35
CA LEU A 611 23.97 -11.16 -25.07
C LEU A 611 24.99 -12.29 -24.98
N VAL A 612 25.17 -12.83 -23.78
CA VAL A 612 26.31 -13.68 -23.42
C VAL A 612 25.85 -15.04 -22.92
N LYS A 613 26.57 -16.09 -23.31
CA LYS A 613 26.32 -17.47 -22.92
C LYS A 613 27.64 -18.12 -22.55
N GLU A 614 27.65 -18.87 -21.45
CA GLU A 614 28.79 -19.69 -21.08
C GLU A 614 28.95 -20.88 -22.05
N GLY A 615 30.17 -21.08 -22.54
CA GLY A 615 30.52 -22.19 -23.43
C GLY A 615 30.94 -23.44 -22.67
N PHE A 616 30.83 -24.59 -23.34
CA PHE A 616 31.08 -25.93 -22.79
C PHE A 616 32.47 -26.18 -22.16
N PHE A 617 33.45 -25.31 -22.42
CA PHE A 617 34.83 -25.41 -21.91
C PHE A 617 35.22 -24.20 -21.03
N GLY A 618 34.24 -23.52 -20.42
CA GLY A 618 34.49 -22.40 -19.48
C GLY A 618 34.86 -21.08 -20.16
N GLY A 619 34.42 -20.84 -21.41
CA GLY A 619 34.66 -19.59 -22.14
C GLY A 619 33.38 -19.02 -22.73
N TYR A 620 33.26 -17.70 -22.80
CA TYR A 620 32.02 -17.03 -23.20
C TYR A 620 31.83 -16.95 -24.73
N LYS A 621 30.58 -17.11 -25.15
CA LYS A 621 30.12 -16.85 -26.51
C LYS A 621 28.99 -15.83 -26.47
N GLY A 622 28.89 -14.99 -27.48
CA GLY A 622 27.86 -13.99 -27.51
C GLY A 622 28.02 -13.01 -28.66
N CYS A 623 27.11 -12.06 -28.67
CA CYS A 623 27.12 -10.92 -29.57
C CYS A 623 27.02 -9.64 -28.72
N ARG A 624 27.40 -8.50 -29.30
CA ARG A 624 27.22 -7.18 -28.70
C ARG A 624 26.80 -6.15 -29.75
N THR A 625 26.17 -5.07 -29.29
CA THR A 625 25.89 -3.89 -30.10
C THR A 625 27.16 -3.06 -30.33
N GLY A 626 27.07 -2.07 -31.21
CA GLY A 626 28.01 -0.94 -31.18
C GLY A 626 27.80 -0.08 -29.93
N TRP A 627 28.63 0.96 -29.77
CA TRP A 627 28.44 1.97 -28.73
C TRP A 627 27.16 2.76 -28.95
N ILE A 628 26.37 2.88 -27.89
CA ILE A 628 25.14 3.66 -27.84
C ILE A 628 25.41 4.82 -26.89
N THR A 629 25.28 6.05 -27.38
CA THR A 629 25.31 7.23 -26.50
C THR A 629 24.01 7.26 -25.71
N ALA A 630 24.09 7.01 -24.41
CA ALA A 630 22.92 7.08 -23.54
C ALA A 630 22.67 8.56 -23.20
N GLN A 631 21.56 9.11 -23.69
CA GLN A 631 21.09 10.42 -23.26
C GLN A 631 20.15 10.21 -22.08
N GLU A 632 20.35 10.98 -21.01
CA GLU A 632 19.46 10.97 -19.87
C GLU A 632 18.07 11.43 -20.30
N VAL A 633 17.08 10.57 -20.08
CA VAL A 633 15.68 10.93 -20.32
C VAL A 633 15.19 11.62 -19.05
N ASN A 634 14.97 12.94 -19.13
CA ASN A 634 14.43 13.76 -18.04
C ASN A 634 13.01 13.35 -17.67
#